data_AF-A0A2V4NBA4-F1
#
_entry.id   AF-A0A2V4NBA4-F1
#
_cell.length_a   1.000
_cell.length_b   1.000
_cell.length_c   1.000
_cell.angle_alpha   90.00
_cell.angle_beta   90.00
_cell.angle_gamma   90.00
#
_symmetry.space_group_name_H-M   'P 1'
#
loop_
_entity.id
_entity.type
_entity.pdbx_description
1 polymer ?
#
loop_
_entity_poly.entity_id
_entity_poly.type
_entity_poly.pdbx_seq_one_letter_code
_entity_poly.pdbx_strand_id
1 'polypeptide(L)'
;MVAASKLSVNSNASALQMAQEIFGPGVQVVGASVSGDSRSSGVFEGGDTVAPGLTPADTGVILSTGRADSVTNPAGTVGKGWNTRPADANQSDFRSTNTRGLDNEAGFNEAAGTRTFDAAYMDVDFIPDGDVMTMQFVFSSEEYPEFTTGQYQDFVGVWVNGQQVELAVGDGDIDPGNINGSANQNLYVDNANSEFNTEMDGFTVTMTLTMPVNAGALNSIRIGIADVTDTSYDSNLLIAGGSVQTAVVAHEDVGNVFAEGSTTIDVLANDYNVSGGQLFITQINGNNVYPGQVITLKTGQQVFLNTRGTLTVLADEDVEDVSFTYTIQSETGQTDVGFVTVSSIPCFVAGTMIRTPDGDAAVESLEPGDLVMTKDDGAQPLRWIGRRGVAATGDFAPIRIDANTFGRHDALFLSPLHRVLIRDHLAELMFGEAEVLIAAKDLVNDCSVRRIEGGAVEYVHLLFDRHQVVYSAGLETESFLPGPQTNKSFEAEIVREICAIFPEIDPETGAGYSPAARRLLRGFEARLLFGERSAA
;
A
#
# COMPACT_ATOMS: atom_id res chain seq x y z
N MET A 1 -24.83 -0.83 13.33
CA MET A 1 -24.49 -1.20 14.71
C MET A 1 -24.75 -2.68 14.95
N VAL A 2 -23.68 -3.46 15.04
CA VAL A 2 -23.69 -4.87 15.45
C VAL A 2 -23.73 -4.95 16.98
N ALA A 3 -24.34 -6.01 17.51
CA ALA A 3 -24.39 -6.23 18.95
C ALA A 3 -23.02 -6.68 19.49
N ALA A 4 -22.64 -6.18 20.66
CA ALA A 4 -21.40 -6.57 21.32
C ALA A 4 -21.34 -8.07 21.61
N SER A 5 -20.19 -8.70 21.31
CA SER A 5 -19.87 -10.06 21.72
C SER A 5 -18.40 -10.16 22.12
N LYS A 6 -18.11 -10.89 23.21
CA LYS A 6 -16.76 -10.92 23.77
C LYS A 6 -15.89 -11.96 23.07
N LEU A 7 -14.81 -11.53 22.44
CA LEU A 7 -13.73 -12.39 21.95
C LEU A 7 -13.00 -13.01 23.14
N SER A 8 -12.78 -14.33 23.07
CA SER A 8 -12.02 -15.05 24.10
C SER A 8 -10.55 -14.72 23.92
N VAL A 9 -9.92 -14.09 24.92
CA VAL A 9 -8.48 -13.79 24.94
C VAL A 9 -7.86 -14.37 26.20
N ASN A 10 -6.93 -15.30 26.03
CA ASN A 10 -6.14 -15.89 27.10
C ASN A 10 -4.86 -15.07 27.35
N SER A 11 -4.95 -14.04 28.18
CA SER A 11 -3.78 -13.23 28.59
C SER A 11 -2.83 -13.94 29.56
N ASN A 12 -3.09 -15.20 29.93
CA ASN A 12 -2.14 -16.01 30.72
C ASN A 12 -1.31 -16.96 29.84
N ALA A 13 -1.46 -16.89 28.51
CA ALA A 13 -0.64 -17.68 27.60
C ALA A 13 0.84 -17.36 27.80
N SER A 14 1.68 -18.39 27.90
CA SER A 14 3.12 -18.22 27.92
C SER A 14 3.63 -17.76 26.56
N ALA A 15 4.80 -17.10 26.54
CA ALA A 15 5.46 -16.69 25.29
C ALA A 15 5.61 -17.86 24.29
N LEU A 16 5.93 -19.05 24.78
CA LEU A 16 6.05 -20.23 23.93
C LEU A 16 4.70 -20.68 23.36
N GLN A 17 3.60 -20.58 24.12
CA GLN A 17 2.26 -20.88 23.61
C GLN A 17 1.84 -19.87 22.53
N MET A 18 2.11 -18.58 22.75
CA MET A 18 1.84 -17.54 21.74
C MET A 18 2.67 -17.76 20.46
N ALA A 19 3.96 -18.08 20.59
CA ALA A 19 4.79 -18.41 19.44
C ALA A 19 4.28 -19.67 18.72
N GLN A 20 3.93 -20.73 19.45
CA GLN A 20 3.38 -21.95 18.85
C GLN A 20 2.01 -21.74 18.19
N GLU A 21 1.24 -20.75 18.63
CA GLU A 21 -0.04 -20.40 18.04
C GLU A 21 0.14 -19.80 16.64
N ILE A 22 1.06 -18.85 16.47
CA ILE A 22 1.22 -18.13 15.19
C ILE A 22 2.19 -18.81 14.22
N PHE A 23 3.15 -19.61 14.71
CA PHE A 23 4.09 -20.33 13.86
C PHE A 23 3.48 -21.59 13.26
N GLY A 24 3.51 -21.66 11.94
CA GLY A 24 2.85 -22.69 11.15
C GLY A 24 3.81 -23.67 10.45
N PRO A 25 3.33 -24.33 9.39
CA PRO A 25 4.09 -25.33 8.66
C PRO A 25 5.43 -24.82 8.12
N GLY A 26 6.45 -25.69 8.19
CA GLY A 26 7.79 -25.38 7.68
C GLY A 26 8.61 -24.46 8.59
N VAL A 27 8.21 -24.30 9.86
CA VAL A 27 8.96 -23.50 10.83
C VAL A 27 8.98 -24.18 12.20
N GLN A 28 10.18 -24.31 12.78
CA GLN A 28 10.38 -24.84 14.10
C GLN A 28 10.69 -23.71 15.09
N VAL A 29 9.81 -23.50 16.08
CA VAL A 29 10.09 -22.59 17.21
C VAL A 29 11.15 -23.21 18.13
N VAL A 30 12.19 -22.43 18.45
CA VAL A 30 13.29 -22.80 19.35
C VAL A 30 13.10 -22.18 20.74
N GLY A 31 12.68 -20.91 20.79
CA GLY A 31 12.48 -20.19 22.04
C GLY A 31 11.63 -18.94 21.80
N ALA A 32 10.98 -18.45 22.87
CA ALA A 32 10.16 -17.25 22.80
C ALA A 32 10.14 -16.49 24.13
N SER A 33 10.05 -15.17 24.04
CA SER A 33 9.79 -14.26 25.16
C SER A 33 8.79 -13.18 24.77
N VAL A 34 8.08 -12.64 25.76
CA VAL A 34 7.13 -11.54 25.60
C VAL A 34 7.51 -10.44 26.59
N SER A 35 7.42 -9.20 26.13
CA SER A 35 7.68 -7.97 26.87
C SER A 35 6.45 -7.05 26.79
N GLY A 36 6.18 -6.31 27.86
CA GLY A 36 5.01 -5.44 28.01
C GLY A 36 4.18 -5.78 29.25
N ASP A 37 3.02 -5.14 29.42
CA ASP A 37 2.08 -5.50 30.49
C ASP A 37 1.47 -6.88 30.22
N SER A 38 1.25 -7.67 31.27
CA SER A 38 0.68 -9.02 31.13
C SER A 38 -0.75 -9.05 30.57
N ARG A 39 -1.42 -7.89 30.47
CA ARG A 39 -2.77 -7.75 29.89
C ARG A 39 -2.74 -7.25 28.45
N SER A 40 -1.58 -6.82 27.96
CA SER A 40 -1.37 -6.28 26.61
C SER A 40 -1.19 -7.36 25.55
N SER A 41 -1.24 -8.63 25.93
CA SER A 41 -1.11 -9.72 24.97
C SER A 41 -1.93 -10.95 25.37
N GLY A 42 -2.14 -11.86 24.42
CA GLY A 42 -2.76 -13.15 24.66
C GLY A 42 -3.04 -13.93 23.39
N VAL A 43 -3.50 -15.17 23.56
CA VAL A 43 -4.04 -16.00 22.46
C VAL A 43 -5.54 -15.78 22.37
N PHE A 44 -6.06 -15.48 21.19
CA PHE A 44 -7.48 -15.38 20.94
C PHE A 44 -8.04 -16.63 20.25
N GLU A 45 -9.32 -16.92 20.47
CA GLU A 45 -10.04 -18.04 19.86
C GLU A 45 -11.47 -17.66 19.49
N GLY A 46 -12.02 -18.31 18.46
CA GLY A 46 -13.38 -18.10 17.96
C GLY A 46 -13.55 -16.82 17.14
N GLY A 47 -12.47 -16.31 16.55
CA GLY A 47 -12.41 -15.06 15.78
C GLY A 47 -13.44 -15.00 14.67
N ASP A 48 -13.53 -16.04 13.84
CA ASP A 48 -14.42 -16.10 12.67
C ASP A 48 -15.89 -15.97 13.07
N THR A 49 -16.24 -16.49 14.25
CA THR A 49 -17.61 -16.46 14.77
C THR A 49 -17.90 -15.18 15.54
N VAL A 50 -16.95 -14.68 16.33
CA VAL A 50 -17.18 -13.59 17.29
C VAL A 50 -16.88 -12.22 16.69
N ALA A 51 -15.78 -12.09 15.95
CA ALA A 51 -15.31 -10.83 15.39
C ALA A 51 -14.90 -11.01 13.91
N PRO A 52 -15.84 -11.42 13.04
CA PRO A 52 -15.57 -11.58 11.61
C PRO A 52 -15.12 -10.25 11.00
N GLY A 53 -14.10 -10.30 10.16
CA GLY A 53 -13.48 -9.14 9.53
C GLY A 53 -12.33 -8.53 10.35
N LEU A 54 -12.49 -8.43 11.68
CA LEU A 54 -11.44 -7.92 12.58
C LEU A 54 -10.32 -8.93 12.80
N THR A 55 -10.68 -10.20 13.00
CA THR A 55 -9.69 -11.26 13.25
C THR A 55 -9.21 -11.83 11.93
N PRO A 56 -7.89 -12.00 11.73
CA PRO A 56 -7.34 -12.53 10.47
C PRO A 56 -7.51 -14.05 10.33
N ALA A 57 -7.90 -14.75 11.40
CA ALA A 57 -8.21 -16.18 11.45
C ALA A 57 -9.08 -16.49 12.68
N ASP A 58 -9.56 -17.74 12.81
CA ASP A 58 -10.36 -18.16 13.97
C ASP A 58 -9.57 -18.17 15.29
N THR A 59 -8.26 -18.41 15.23
CA THR A 59 -7.34 -18.35 16.37
C THR A 59 -6.09 -17.56 16.01
N GLY A 60 -5.37 -17.09 17.04
CA GLY A 60 -4.16 -16.31 16.82
C GLY A 60 -3.67 -15.61 18.07
N VAL A 61 -2.77 -14.64 17.87
CA VAL A 61 -2.22 -13.82 18.96
C VAL A 61 -2.64 -12.38 18.78
N ILE A 62 -2.95 -11.71 19.88
CA ILE A 62 -3.17 -10.27 19.94
C ILE A 62 -2.07 -9.62 20.79
N LEU A 63 -1.51 -8.53 20.28
CA LEU A 63 -0.70 -7.55 21.02
C LEU A 63 -1.45 -6.22 21.02
N SER A 64 -1.40 -5.49 22.13
CA SER A 64 -2.17 -4.26 22.33
C SER A 64 -1.37 -3.25 23.13
N THR A 65 -1.47 -1.97 22.79
CA THR A 65 -0.94 -0.89 23.64
C THR A 65 -1.84 -0.65 24.86
N GLY A 66 -3.12 -0.98 24.70
CA GLY A 66 -4.09 -1.18 25.76
C GLY A 66 -4.16 -2.61 26.29
N ARG A 67 -5.35 -3.00 26.74
CA ARG A 67 -5.65 -4.38 27.15
C ARG A 67 -6.10 -5.21 25.96
N ALA A 68 -5.41 -6.30 25.69
CA ALA A 68 -5.75 -7.23 24.62
C ALA A 68 -7.16 -7.82 24.76
N ASP A 69 -7.62 -8.07 25.99
CA ASP A 69 -8.98 -8.57 26.21
C ASP A 69 -10.05 -7.54 25.87
N SER A 70 -9.71 -6.26 25.69
CA SER A 70 -10.63 -5.14 25.56
C SER A 70 -10.96 -4.76 24.12
N VAL A 71 -10.36 -5.43 23.14
CA VAL A 71 -10.61 -5.24 21.70
C VAL A 71 -12.08 -5.45 21.30
N THR A 72 -12.83 -6.22 22.09
CA THR A 72 -14.29 -6.41 21.94
C THR A 72 -15.01 -6.30 23.28
N ASN A 73 -16.29 -5.94 23.23
CA ASN A 73 -17.13 -5.77 24.40
C ASN A 73 -18.02 -6.98 24.70
N PRO A 74 -18.34 -7.24 25.98
CA PRO A 74 -19.35 -8.24 26.32
C PRO A 74 -20.75 -7.79 25.92
N ALA A 75 -21.57 -8.75 25.49
CA ALA A 75 -23.01 -8.57 25.33
C ALA A 75 -23.65 -8.11 26.65
N GLY A 76 -24.68 -7.27 26.57
CA GLY A 76 -25.41 -6.82 27.75
C GLY A 76 -26.18 -5.53 27.54
N THR A 77 -26.28 -4.74 28.60
CA THR A 77 -26.89 -3.40 28.57
C THR A 77 -25.96 -2.38 29.22
N VAL A 78 -25.85 -1.21 28.60
CA VAL A 78 -25.15 -0.04 29.12
C VAL A 78 -26.14 1.01 29.63
N GLY A 79 -25.72 1.84 30.59
CA GLY A 79 -26.58 2.84 31.25
C GLY A 79 -27.28 2.33 32.53
N LYS A 80 -28.01 3.23 33.21
CA LYS A 80 -28.78 2.94 34.44
C LYS A 80 -30.16 3.62 34.39
N GLY A 81 -31.22 2.82 34.53
CA GLY A 81 -32.59 3.34 34.60
C GLY A 81 -33.16 3.66 33.22
N TRP A 82 -33.70 4.87 33.02
CA TRP A 82 -34.36 5.25 31.76
C TRP A 82 -33.42 5.37 30.55
N ASN A 83 -32.09 5.39 30.77
CA ASN A 83 -31.09 5.39 29.70
C ASN A 83 -30.45 3.99 29.47
N THR A 84 -31.03 2.92 30.03
CA THR A 84 -30.55 1.56 29.80
C THR A 84 -30.80 1.17 28.34
N ARG A 85 -29.75 0.86 27.60
CA ARG A 85 -29.80 0.40 26.21
C ARG A 85 -28.95 -0.86 26.02
N PRO A 86 -29.20 -1.69 24.99
CA PRO A 86 -28.29 -2.77 24.62
C PRO A 86 -26.85 -2.25 24.47
N ALA A 87 -25.87 -3.07 24.84
CA ALA A 87 -24.46 -2.79 24.64
C ALA A 87 -24.13 -2.86 23.14
N ASP A 88 -23.67 -1.73 22.58
CA ASP A 88 -23.16 -1.66 21.21
C ASP A 88 -21.73 -2.21 21.14
N ALA A 89 -21.28 -2.64 19.96
CA ALA A 89 -19.95 -3.20 19.77
C ALA A 89 -18.82 -2.21 20.08
N ASN A 90 -18.96 -0.97 19.59
CA ASN A 90 -18.12 0.18 19.88
C ASN A 90 -18.88 1.14 20.80
N GLN A 91 -18.38 1.36 22.01
CA GLN A 91 -19.06 2.06 23.10
C GLN A 91 -18.40 3.36 23.53
N SER A 92 -17.15 3.60 23.13
CA SER A 92 -16.33 4.69 23.61
C SER A 92 -15.50 5.27 22.48
N ASP A 93 -15.90 6.43 21.97
CA ASP A 93 -15.22 7.22 20.92
C ASP A 93 -13.75 7.64 21.21
N PHE A 94 -13.16 7.16 22.31
CA PHE A 94 -11.86 7.58 22.87
C PHE A 94 -11.29 6.48 23.78
N ARG A 95 -11.46 5.20 23.44
CA ARG A 95 -11.08 4.10 24.33
C ARG A 95 -9.58 4.16 24.61
N SER A 96 -9.22 4.29 25.88
CA SER A 96 -7.86 4.08 26.35
C SER A 96 -7.88 3.22 27.60
N THR A 97 -7.29 2.04 27.50
CA THR A 97 -7.06 1.10 28.58
C THR A 97 -5.58 0.99 28.88
N ASN A 98 -4.97 2.17 29.09
CA ASN A 98 -3.59 2.40 29.53
C ASN A 98 -3.00 1.21 30.33
N THR A 99 -1.84 0.77 29.87
CA THR A 99 -1.11 -0.34 30.47
C THR A 99 0.19 0.15 31.10
N ARG A 100 1.14 -0.75 31.34
CA ARG A 100 2.47 -0.39 31.85
C ARG A 100 3.48 -1.11 30.97
N GLY A 101 3.35 -0.91 29.67
CA GLY A 101 4.28 -1.44 28.69
C GLY A 101 5.64 -0.78 28.82
N LEU A 102 6.54 -1.12 27.90
CA LEU A 102 7.89 -0.57 27.93
C LEU A 102 7.93 0.78 27.22
N ASP A 103 8.27 1.82 27.97
CA ASP A 103 8.50 3.15 27.40
C ASP A 103 9.90 3.25 26.79
N ASN A 104 10.01 4.01 25.70
CA ASN A 104 11.27 4.45 25.11
C ASN A 104 12.20 3.28 24.73
N GLU A 105 11.62 2.23 24.14
CA GLU A 105 12.37 1.13 23.55
C GLU A 105 13.08 1.58 22.27
N ALA A 106 14.38 1.31 22.19
CA ALA A 106 15.23 1.94 21.17
C ALA A 106 14.85 1.56 19.74
N GLY A 107 14.52 0.29 19.48
CA GLY A 107 14.13 -0.17 18.14
C GLY A 107 12.80 0.42 17.67
N PHE A 108 11.82 0.54 18.58
CA PHE A 108 10.55 1.20 18.28
C PHE A 108 10.73 2.70 18.06
N ASN A 109 11.60 3.35 18.84
CA ASN A 109 11.90 4.77 18.65
C ASN A 109 12.58 5.07 17.31
N GLU A 110 13.50 4.19 16.90
CA GLU A 110 14.21 4.33 15.62
C GLU A 110 13.22 4.21 14.45
N ALA A 111 12.34 3.22 14.49
CA ALA A 111 11.33 3.01 13.47
C ALA A 111 10.26 4.12 13.44
N ALA A 112 9.75 4.53 14.60
CA ALA A 112 8.77 5.62 14.69
C ALA A 112 9.38 7.03 14.48
N GLY A 113 10.71 7.15 14.44
CA GLY A 113 11.41 8.44 14.34
C GLY A 113 11.26 9.36 15.57
N THR A 114 10.62 8.89 16.64
CA THR A 114 10.32 9.64 17.87
C THR A 114 10.25 8.70 19.07
N ARG A 115 9.90 9.20 20.25
CA ARG A 115 9.76 8.38 21.44
C ARG A 115 8.43 7.62 21.43
N THR A 116 8.51 6.32 21.74
CA THR A 116 7.34 5.44 21.90
C THR A 116 7.06 5.09 23.37
N PHE A 117 5.85 4.63 23.63
CA PHE A 117 5.35 4.28 24.96
C PHE A 117 4.57 2.95 24.94
N ASP A 118 4.40 2.38 26.13
CA ASP A 118 3.54 1.21 26.37
C ASP A 118 3.75 0.01 25.41
N ALA A 119 4.99 -0.18 24.92
CA ALA A 119 5.28 -1.21 23.93
C ALA A 119 4.96 -2.63 24.45
N ALA A 120 4.29 -3.41 23.61
CA ALA A 120 4.01 -4.82 23.79
C ALA A 120 4.58 -5.60 22.59
N TYR A 121 5.52 -6.50 22.85
CA TYR A 121 6.22 -7.23 21.80
C TYR A 121 6.63 -8.64 22.22
N MET A 122 6.85 -9.49 21.22
CA MET A 122 7.41 -10.81 21.39
C MET A 122 8.67 -10.99 20.56
N ASP A 123 9.63 -11.70 21.12
CA ASP A 123 10.85 -12.15 20.46
C ASP A 123 10.78 -13.68 20.33
N VAL A 124 11.01 -14.20 19.12
CA VAL A 124 10.99 -15.64 18.84
C VAL A 124 12.24 -16.04 18.07
N ASP A 125 12.92 -17.06 18.58
CA ASP A 125 13.99 -17.77 17.88
C ASP A 125 13.39 -18.98 17.16
N PHE A 126 13.71 -19.16 15.88
CA PHE A 126 13.12 -20.22 15.06
C PHE A 126 14.08 -20.73 13.97
N ILE A 127 13.75 -21.89 13.41
CA ILE A 127 14.46 -22.49 12.28
C ILE A 127 13.42 -22.77 11.17
N PRO A 128 13.45 -22.04 10.04
CA PRO A 128 12.55 -22.26 8.91
C PRO A 128 13.12 -23.31 7.94
N ASP A 129 12.24 -24.03 7.25
CA ASP A 129 12.62 -24.94 6.16
C ASP A 129 12.90 -24.19 4.84
N GLY A 130 12.15 -23.09 4.59
CA GLY A 130 12.29 -22.21 3.43
C GLY A 130 13.13 -20.95 3.70
N ASP A 131 13.44 -20.23 2.62
CA ASP A 131 14.18 -18.95 2.62
C ASP A 131 13.27 -17.72 2.62
N VAL A 132 11.96 -17.93 2.49
CA VAL A 132 10.91 -16.91 2.61
C VAL A 132 9.83 -17.42 3.55
N MET A 133 9.34 -16.54 4.42
CA MET A 133 8.28 -16.81 5.38
C MET A 133 7.26 -15.67 5.35
N THR A 134 5.98 -15.98 5.58
CA THR A 134 4.93 -14.95 5.66
C THR A 134 4.42 -14.72 7.07
N MET A 135 3.59 -13.69 7.28
CA MET A 135 2.83 -13.48 8.51
C MET A 135 1.57 -12.68 8.18
N GLN A 136 0.40 -13.24 8.48
CA GLN A 136 -0.88 -12.57 8.26
C GLN A 136 -1.35 -11.85 9.52
N PHE A 137 -1.86 -10.64 9.36
CA PHE A 137 -2.29 -9.82 10.49
C PHE A 137 -3.41 -8.83 10.15
N VAL A 138 -4.04 -8.29 11.18
CA VAL A 138 -4.91 -7.11 11.12
C VAL A 138 -4.41 -6.10 12.14
N PHE A 139 -4.33 -4.83 11.73
CA PHE A 139 -4.10 -3.70 12.62
C PHE A 139 -5.44 -3.00 12.88
N SER A 140 -5.70 -2.61 14.13
CA SER A 140 -6.94 -1.92 14.53
C SER A 140 -6.62 -0.86 15.57
N SER A 141 -7.31 0.27 15.51
CA SER A 141 -7.00 1.42 16.35
C SER A 141 -8.20 2.33 16.58
N GLU A 142 -8.20 2.99 17.73
CA GLU A 142 -9.04 4.14 18.08
C GLU A 142 -8.51 5.47 17.50
N GLU A 143 -7.31 5.47 16.91
CA GLU A 143 -6.80 6.63 16.19
C GLU A 143 -7.43 6.81 14.81
N TYR A 144 -8.04 5.76 14.29
CA TYR A 144 -8.86 5.86 13.10
C TYR A 144 -10.22 6.49 13.41
N PRO A 145 -10.83 7.20 12.46
CA PRO A 145 -10.22 7.84 11.29
C PRO A 145 -9.55 9.21 11.61
N GLU A 146 -9.67 9.73 12.82
CA GLU A 146 -9.42 11.13 13.18
C GLU A 146 -7.93 11.51 13.20
N PHE A 147 -7.04 10.60 13.54
CA PHE A 147 -5.61 10.84 13.74
C PHE A 147 -4.75 10.21 12.63
N THR A 148 -5.31 10.12 11.42
CA THR A 148 -4.67 9.59 10.21
C THR A 148 -3.63 10.51 9.57
N THR A 149 -3.46 11.73 10.11
CA THR A 149 -2.37 12.64 9.74
C THR A 149 -1.74 13.24 11.01
N GLY A 150 -0.56 12.77 11.44
CA GLY A 150 0.10 13.27 12.66
C GLY A 150 1.35 12.52 13.08
N GLN A 151 1.94 12.90 14.23
CA GLN A 151 3.10 12.24 14.87
C GLN A 151 2.69 11.30 16.02
N TYR A 152 1.40 11.06 16.20
CA TYR A 152 0.85 10.33 17.35
C TYR A 152 0.49 8.88 17.03
N GLN A 153 0.75 8.46 15.79
CA GLN A 153 0.26 7.22 15.21
C GLN A 153 0.93 5.99 15.78
N ASP A 154 0.14 5.13 16.40
CA ASP A 154 0.59 3.86 16.95
C ASP A 154 1.24 3.01 15.86
N PHE A 155 2.36 2.43 16.23
CA PHE A 155 3.28 1.83 15.28
C PHE A 155 3.38 0.32 15.52
N VAL A 156 3.21 -0.45 14.45
CA VAL A 156 3.53 -1.88 14.43
C VAL A 156 4.90 -2.09 13.79
N GLY A 157 5.78 -2.78 14.50
CA GLY A 157 7.12 -3.10 14.03
C GLY A 157 7.38 -4.60 13.99
N VAL A 158 7.96 -5.06 12.88
CA VAL A 158 8.46 -6.43 12.72
C VAL A 158 9.91 -6.38 12.28
N TRP A 159 10.77 -7.13 12.98
CA TRP A 159 12.18 -7.24 12.63
C TRP A 159 12.59 -8.69 12.52
N VAL A 160 13.23 -9.05 11.41
CA VAL A 160 13.80 -10.38 11.19
C VAL A 160 15.31 -10.25 11.15
N ASN A 161 16.01 -11.02 11.99
CA ASN A 161 17.47 -10.96 12.14
C ASN A 161 18.00 -9.53 12.37
N GLY A 162 17.21 -8.69 13.04
CA GLY A 162 17.53 -7.30 13.34
C GLY A 162 17.34 -6.32 12.17
N GLN A 163 16.73 -6.74 11.06
CA GLN A 163 16.32 -5.86 9.96
C GLN A 163 14.80 -5.68 10.01
N GLN A 164 14.33 -4.43 9.94
CA GLN A 164 12.90 -4.16 9.91
C GLN A 164 12.31 -4.67 8.60
N VAL A 165 11.10 -5.22 8.69
CA VAL A 165 10.31 -5.68 7.55
C VAL A 165 9.30 -4.59 7.26
N GLU A 166 9.35 -4.05 6.04
CA GLU A 166 8.40 -3.05 5.56
C GLU A 166 7.18 -3.73 4.94
N LEU A 167 6.03 -3.06 5.01
CA LEU A 167 4.84 -3.45 4.28
C LEU A 167 5.02 -3.16 2.77
N ALA A 168 4.53 -4.05 1.93
CA ALA A 168 4.55 -3.92 0.47
C ALA A 168 3.87 -2.64 -0.09
N VAL A 169 2.96 -2.06 0.70
CA VAL A 169 2.00 -1.07 0.23
C VAL A 169 2.30 0.30 0.84
N GLY A 170 2.17 1.33 -0.01
CA GLY A 170 2.24 2.72 0.40
C GLY A 170 3.65 3.16 0.80
N ASP A 171 3.81 3.70 2.01
CA ASP A 171 5.11 4.18 2.47
C ASP A 171 5.99 3.12 3.17
N GLY A 172 5.43 1.95 3.45
CA GLY A 172 6.11 0.83 4.09
C GLY A 172 5.72 0.62 5.55
N ASP A 173 5.04 1.58 6.17
CA ASP A 173 4.69 1.54 7.58
C ASP A 173 3.33 0.86 7.84
N ILE A 174 3.16 0.32 9.04
CA ILE A 174 1.89 -0.28 9.49
C ILE A 174 1.30 0.66 10.53
N ASP A 175 0.63 1.70 10.05
CA ASP A 175 0.02 2.74 10.87
C ASP A 175 -1.18 3.44 10.18
N PRO A 176 -1.93 4.29 10.89
CA PRO A 176 -3.01 5.10 10.33
C PRO A 176 -2.61 6.11 9.26
N GLY A 177 -1.33 6.50 9.16
CA GLY A 177 -0.82 7.42 8.13
C GLY A 177 -0.74 6.76 6.76
N ASN A 178 -0.34 5.49 6.72
CA ASN A 178 -0.21 4.72 5.50
C ASN A 178 -1.55 4.17 4.99
N ILE A 179 -2.41 3.65 5.89
CA ILE A 179 -3.66 2.98 5.52
C ILE A 179 -4.83 3.67 6.20
N ASN A 180 -5.67 4.38 5.44
CA ASN A 180 -6.82 5.12 5.97
C ASN A 180 -7.88 5.43 4.89
N GLY A 181 -8.89 6.22 5.24
CA GLY A 181 -9.96 6.63 4.30
C GLY A 181 -9.51 7.53 3.13
N SER A 182 -8.24 7.90 3.03
CA SER A 182 -7.67 8.72 1.95
C SER A 182 -6.41 8.15 1.30
N ALA A 183 -5.72 7.21 1.96
CA ALA A 183 -4.52 6.52 1.47
C ALA A 183 -4.74 5.01 1.60
N ASN A 184 -4.49 4.25 0.53
CA ASN A 184 -4.68 2.80 0.51
C ASN A 184 -6.10 2.37 0.97
N GLN A 185 -7.12 3.12 0.54
CA GLN A 185 -8.50 3.09 1.06
C GLN A 185 -9.17 1.71 1.02
N ASN A 186 -8.79 0.88 0.05
CA ASN A 186 -9.32 -0.47 -0.12
C ASN A 186 -8.85 -1.44 0.98
N LEU A 187 -7.77 -1.10 1.67
CA LEU A 187 -7.20 -1.88 2.75
C LEU A 187 -7.69 -1.41 4.12
N TYR A 188 -8.37 -0.27 4.20
CA TYR A 188 -8.94 0.29 5.41
C TYR A 188 -10.41 -0.11 5.58
N VAL A 189 -10.84 -0.39 6.80
CA VAL A 189 -12.23 -0.64 7.21
C VAL A 189 -12.61 0.34 8.31
N ASP A 190 -13.62 1.16 8.02
CA ASP A 190 -14.21 2.09 8.96
C ASP A 190 -15.19 1.36 9.90
N ASN A 191 -15.10 1.65 11.18
CA ASN A 191 -15.99 1.14 12.22
C ASN A 191 -16.54 2.24 13.15
N ALA A 192 -16.43 3.52 12.78
CA ALA A 192 -16.96 4.65 13.56
C ALA A 192 -18.49 4.57 13.78
N ASN A 193 -19.21 3.77 12.97
CA ASN A 193 -20.64 3.52 13.09
C ASN A 193 -20.98 2.13 13.69
N SER A 194 -20.00 1.49 14.34
CA SER A 194 -20.10 0.18 14.98
C SER A 194 -20.63 -0.94 14.07
N GLU A 195 -20.17 -0.97 12.82
CA GLU A 195 -20.57 -1.98 11.83
C GLU A 195 -19.94 -3.36 12.08
N PHE A 196 -18.84 -3.40 12.85
CA PHE A 196 -18.09 -4.58 13.20
C PHE A 196 -18.04 -4.76 14.72
N ASN A 197 -17.86 -6.01 15.15
CA ASN A 197 -17.79 -6.34 16.58
C ASN A 197 -16.39 -6.08 17.13
N THR A 198 -16.04 -4.81 17.26
CA THR A 198 -14.83 -4.34 17.95
C THR A 198 -15.13 -3.00 18.61
N GLU A 199 -14.35 -2.68 19.65
CA GLU A 199 -14.36 -1.33 20.19
C GLU A 199 -13.71 -0.33 19.24
N MET A 200 -12.71 -0.75 18.45
CA MET A 200 -11.88 0.13 17.64
C MET A 200 -12.68 0.87 16.57
N ASP A 201 -12.35 2.12 16.32
CA ASP A 201 -13.01 2.99 15.33
C ASP A 201 -12.62 2.66 13.88
N GLY A 202 -11.49 1.98 13.67
CA GLY A 202 -11.11 1.45 12.37
C GLY A 202 -10.10 0.31 12.44
N PHE A 203 -9.96 -0.42 11.35
CA PHE A 203 -9.01 -1.52 11.22
C PHE A 203 -8.65 -1.80 9.76
N THR A 204 -7.61 -2.58 9.51
CA THR A 204 -7.23 -3.00 8.15
C THR A 204 -7.98 -4.26 7.75
N VAL A 205 -8.11 -4.53 6.44
CA VAL A 205 -8.34 -5.90 5.97
C VAL A 205 -7.19 -6.82 6.45
N THR A 206 -7.31 -8.14 6.28
CA THR A 206 -6.17 -9.02 6.55
C THR A 206 -5.02 -8.67 5.61
N MET A 207 -3.88 -8.33 6.21
CA MET A 207 -2.62 -7.95 5.56
C MET A 207 -1.61 -9.09 5.68
N THR A 208 -0.51 -9.02 4.93
CA THR A 208 0.62 -9.94 5.05
C THR A 208 1.94 -9.18 5.19
N LEU A 209 2.95 -9.83 5.76
CA LEU A 209 4.35 -9.50 5.57
C LEU A 209 5.06 -10.68 4.93
N THR A 210 5.90 -10.42 3.93
CA THR A 210 6.77 -11.42 3.30
C THR A 210 8.22 -11.15 3.68
N MET A 211 8.87 -12.13 4.30
CA MET A 211 10.12 -11.94 5.04
C MET A 211 11.20 -12.89 4.54
N PRO A 212 12.36 -12.40 4.09
CA PRO A 212 13.50 -13.25 3.79
C PRO A 212 14.11 -13.80 5.09
N VAL A 213 14.41 -15.10 5.10
CA VAL A 213 14.98 -15.83 6.25
C VAL A 213 16.05 -16.82 5.84
N ASN A 214 16.85 -17.26 6.80
CA ASN A 214 17.92 -18.23 6.56
C ASN A 214 17.39 -19.66 6.73
N ALA A 215 17.06 -20.32 5.61
CA ALA A 215 16.62 -21.72 5.60
C ALA A 215 17.59 -22.66 6.35
N GLY A 216 17.04 -23.54 7.19
CA GLY A 216 17.78 -24.53 7.98
C GLY A 216 18.72 -23.96 9.04
N ALA A 217 18.67 -22.65 9.30
CA ALA A 217 19.50 -21.96 10.29
C ALA A 217 18.64 -21.27 11.35
N LEU A 218 19.28 -20.93 12.48
CA LEU A 218 18.63 -20.13 13.52
C LEU A 218 18.41 -18.71 13.01
N ASN A 219 17.16 -18.26 13.09
CA ASN A 219 16.73 -16.88 12.83
C ASN A 219 16.06 -16.33 14.09
N SER A 220 15.98 -15.01 14.18
CA SER A 220 15.19 -14.33 15.20
C SER A 220 14.16 -13.42 14.55
N ILE A 221 12.97 -13.32 15.16
CA ILE A 221 11.95 -12.34 14.79
C ILE A 221 11.46 -11.61 16.04
N ARG A 222 11.31 -10.30 15.92
CA ARG A 222 10.60 -9.45 16.87
C ARG A 222 9.31 -8.97 16.23
N ILE A 223 8.20 -9.08 16.93
CA ILE A 223 6.88 -8.60 16.49
C ILE A 223 6.31 -7.76 17.63
N GLY A 224 5.89 -6.53 17.37
CA GLY A 224 5.28 -5.73 18.42
C GLY A 224 4.57 -4.47 17.95
N ILE A 225 3.95 -3.83 18.93
CA ILE A 225 3.18 -2.60 18.79
C ILE A 225 3.56 -1.64 19.93
N ALA A 226 3.56 -0.34 19.67
CA ALA A 226 3.82 0.69 20.66
C ALA A 226 3.04 1.97 20.36
N ASP A 227 2.68 2.70 21.41
CA ASP A 227 2.11 4.03 21.25
C ASP A 227 3.20 5.01 20.82
N VAL A 228 2.85 5.97 19.97
CA VAL A 228 3.81 6.98 19.49
C VAL A 228 3.47 8.34 20.08
N THR A 229 4.46 9.00 20.68
CA THR A 229 4.38 10.36 21.24
C THR A 229 3.51 10.52 22.50
N ASP A 230 2.43 9.74 22.70
CA ASP A 230 1.69 9.68 23.96
C ASP A 230 1.28 8.25 24.37
N THR A 231 0.36 8.10 25.33
CA THR A 231 -0.14 6.80 25.87
C THR A 231 -1.68 6.71 25.77
N SER A 232 -2.27 7.47 24.85
CA SER A 232 -3.71 7.66 24.70
C SER A 232 -4.16 6.91 23.45
N TYR A 233 -5.39 6.40 23.53
CA TYR A 233 -6.00 5.53 22.52
C TYR A 233 -5.34 4.16 22.45
N ASP A 234 -6.16 3.12 22.32
CA ASP A 234 -5.66 1.75 22.26
C ASP A 234 -5.54 1.34 20.79
N SER A 235 -4.42 0.71 20.44
CA SER A 235 -4.26 -0.03 19.20
C SER A 235 -3.99 -1.49 19.44
N ASN A 236 -4.31 -2.32 18.45
CA ASN A 236 -4.11 -3.76 18.50
C ASN A 236 -3.52 -4.29 17.19
N LEU A 237 -2.57 -5.19 17.34
CA LEU A 237 -2.06 -6.07 16.30
C LEU A 237 -2.60 -7.48 16.55
N LEU A 238 -3.44 -7.97 15.64
CA LEU A 238 -3.96 -9.34 15.65
C LEU A 238 -3.23 -10.15 14.59
N ILE A 239 -2.60 -11.26 14.97
CA ILE A 239 -1.78 -12.12 14.10
C ILE A 239 -2.50 -13.46 13.96
N ALA A 240 -2.67 -13.94 12.72
CA ALA A 240 -3.35 -15.20 12.45
C ALA A 240 -2.56 -16.42 12.93
N GLY A 241 -3.27 -17.38 13.52
CA GLY A 241 -2.71 -18.66 13.92
C GLY A 241 -2.09 -19.41 12.73
N GLY A 242 -0.91 -19.96 12.93
CA GLY A 242 -0.15 -20.70 11.91
C GLY A 242 0.26 -19.90 10.66
N SER A 243 0.10 -18.56 10.65
CA SER A 243 0.43 -17.74 9.48
C SER A 243 1.92 -17.39 9.37
N VAL A 244 2.70 -17.61 10.43
CA VAL A 244 4.16 -17.48 10.40
C VAL A 244 4.76 -18.77 9.85
N GLN A 245 4.81 -18.90 8.53
CA GLN A 245 5.00 -20.17 7.82
C GLN A 245 5.71 -20.04 6.47
N THR A 246 6.27 -21.15 5.97
CA THR A 246 7.05 -21.19 4.69
C THR A 246 6.41 -22.10 3.63
N ALA A 247 5.23 -22.64 3.91
CA ALA A 247 4.60 -23.67 3.09
C ALA A 247 3.81 -23.11 1.89
N VAL A 248 3.15 -21.96 2.05
CA VAL A 248 2.43 -21.24 1.01
C VAL A 248 2.86 -19.78 1.07
N VAL A 249 3.30 -19.19 -0.03
CA VAL A 249 3.70 -17.78 -0.05
C VAL A 249 3.00 -17.12 -1.22
N ALA A 250 2.13 -16.15 -0.91
CA ALA A 250 1.54 -15.25 -1.89
C ALA A 250 2.51 -14.09 -2.11
N HIS A 251 3.03 -13.97 -3.31
CA HIS A 251 3.96 -12.90 -3.65
C HIS A 251 3.21 -11.66 -4.13
N GLU A 252 3.84 -10.51 -3.98
CA GLU A 252 3.26 -9.25 -4.44
C GLU A 252 3.07 -9.25 -5.95
N ASP A 253 1.89 -8.77 -6.35
CA ASP A 253 1.50 -8.58 -7.71
C ASP A 253 1.36 -7.11 -8.04
N VAL A 254 1.64 -6.80 -9.29
CA VAL A 254 1.40 -5.47 -9.82
C VAL A 254 0.57 -5.64 -11.08
N GLY A 255 -0.43 -4.80 -11.24
CA GLY A 255 -1.10 -4.58 -12.51
C GLY A 255 -0.90 -3.14 -12.92
N ASN A 256 -1.22 -2.83 -14.16
CA ASN A 256 -1.55 -1.46 -14.50
C ASN A 256 -2.81 -1.50 -15.32
N VAL A 257 -3.64 -0.50 -15.11
CA VAL A 257 -4.89 -0.35 -15.81
C VAL A 257 -4.95 1.05 -16.36
N PHE A 258 -5.34 1.16 -17.61
CA PHE A 258 -5.80 2.43 -18.14
C PHE A 258 -7.19 2.68 -17.59
N ALA A 259 -7.42 3.88 -17.11
CA ALA A 259 -8.68 4.60 -17.05
C ALA A 259 -10.02 3.89 -17.38
N GLU A 260 -10.26 3.58 -18.66
CA GLU A 260 -11.49 2.91 -19.15
C GLU A 260 -11.20 1.48 -19.64
N GLY A 261 -10.15 0.88 -19.08
CA GLY A 261 -9.60 -0.39 -19.48
C GLY A 261 -9.76 -1.45 -18.39
N SER A 262 -9.25 -2.62 -18.73
CA SER A 262 -9.08 -3.68 -17.75
C SER A 262 -7.69 -4.27 -17.91
N THR A 263 -7.17 -4.83 -16.84
CA THR A 263 -5.95 -5.61 -16.85
C THR A 263 -6.21 -6.96 -16.24
N THR A 264 -5.61 -8.02 -16.78
CA THR A 264 -5.71 -9.37 -16.23
C THR A 264 -4.36 -9.78 -15.69
N ILE A 265 -4.34 -10.12 -14.42
CA ILE A 265 -3.14 -10.44 -13.64
C ILE A 265 -3.24 -11.91 -13.25
N ASP A 266 -2.21 -12.69 -13.57
CA ASP A 266 -2.07 -14.05 -13.07
C ASP A 266 -1.34 -14.01 -11.73
N VAL A 267 -2.10 -13.75 -10.67
CA VAL A 267 -1.57 -13.57 -9.31
C VAL A 267 -0.99 -14.86 -8.73
N LEU A 268 -1.33 -16.03 -9.29
CA LEU A 268 -0.77 -17.30 -8.83
C LEU A 268 0.55 -17.65 -9.53
N ALA A 269 1.01 -16.84 -10.49
CA ALA A 269 2.15 -17.19 -11.35
C ALA A 269 3.50 -17.16 -10.60
N ASN A 270 3.63 -16.24 -9.64
CA ASN A 270 4.80 -16.06 -8.79
C ASN A 270 4.63 -16.68 -7.39
N ASP A 271 3.45 -17.22 -7.08
CA ASP A 271 3.15 -17.81 -5.79
C ASP A 271 3.82 -19.17 -5.58
N TYR A 272 4.16 -19.44 -4.32
CA TYR A 272 4.87 -20.65 -3.92
C TYR A 272 3.95 -21.56 -3.09
N ASN A 273 4.02 -22.87 -3.36
CA ASN A 273 3.33 -23.89 -2.57
C ASN A 273 4.17 -25.17 -2.47
N VAL A 274 4.69 -25.45 -1.28
CA VAL A 274 5.33 -26.75 -0.94
C VAL A 274 4.48 -27.67 -0.09
N SER A 275 3.31 -27.23 0.38
CA SER A 275 2.36 -28.13 1.03
C SER A 275 1.75 -29.14 0.04
N GLY A 276 1.79 -28.81 -1.25
CA GLY A 276 1.36 -29.66 -2.36
C GLY A 276 -0.05 -29.33 -2.84
N GLY A 277 -0.41 -29.88 -4.00
CA GLY A 277 -1.70 -29.60 -4.65
C GLY A 277 -1.71 -28.27 -5.40
N GLN A 278 -2.91 -27.85 -5.82
CA GLN A 278 -3.13 -26.56 -6.49
C GLN A 278 -3.40 -25.44 -5.48
N LEU A 279 -3.16 -24.19 -5.92
CA LEU A 279 -3.57 -22.99 -5.23
C LEU A 279 -4.89 -22.47 -5.80
N PHE A 280 -5.73 -21.90 -4.93
CA PHE A 280 -6.98 -21.28 -5.30
C PHE A 280 -7.12 -19.93 -4.61
N ILE A 281 -7.68 -18.95 -5.32
CA ILE A 281 -8.08 -17.68 -4.72
C ILE A 281 -9.43 -17.88 -4.03
N THR A 282 -9.49 -17.56 -2.75
CA THR A 282 -10.69 -17.74 -1.91
C THR A 282 -11.31 -16.42 -1.48
N GLN A 283 -10.51 -15.35 -1.38
CA GLN A 283 -10.99 -14.03 -0.97
C GLN A 283 -10.31 -12.89 -1.72
N ILE A 284 -11.00 -11.75 -1.78
CA ILE A 284 -10.47 -10.45 -2.22
C ILE A 284 -10.88 -9.41 -1.16
N ASN A 285 -9.93 -8.70 -0.55
CA ASN A 285 -10.14 -7.81 0.59
C ASN A 285 -10.99 -8.46 1.70
N GLY A 286 -10.69 -9.72 2.04
CA GLY A 286 -11.43 -10.50 3.05
C GLY A 286 -12.84 -10.94 2.64
N ASN A 287 -13.34 -10.56 1.46
CA ASN A 287 -14.63 -11.02 0.96
C ASN A 287 -14.47 -12.36 0.26
N ASN A 288 -15.26 -13.37 0.63
CA ASN A 288 -15.27 -14.66 -0.06
C ASN A 288 -15.66 -14.51 -1.52
N VAL A 289 -14.87 -15.11 -2.42
CA VAL A 289 -15.10 -15.06 -3.87
C VAL A 289 -15.06 -16.45 -4.50
N TYR A 290 -15.71 -16.60 -5.65
CA TYR A 290 -15.68 -17.80 -6.47
C TYR A 290 -15.46 -17.43 -7.95
N PRO A 291 -14.89 -18.32 -8.77
CA PRO A 291 -14.68 -18.02 -10.19
C PRO A 291 -15.94 -17.58 -10.91
N GLY A 292 -15.85 -16.45 -11.61
CA GLY A 292 -16.98 -15.78 -12.27
C GLY A 292 -17.63 -14.67 -11.45
N GLN A 293 -17.15 -14.38 -10.24
CA GLN A 293 -17.64 -13.27 -9.42
C GLN A 293 -16.83 -11.98 -9.60
N VAL A 294 -17.50 -10.86 -9.36
CA VAL A 294 -16.93 -9.52 -9.31
C VAL A 294 -17.02 -9.00 -7.88
N ILE A 295 -15.92 -8.45 -7.37
CA ILE A 295 -15.88 -7.63 -6.16
C ILE A 295 -15.66 -6.18 -6.58
N THR A 296 -16.48 -5.26 -6.09
CA THR A 296 -16.26 -3.82 -6.25
C THR A 296 -15.44 -3.32 -5.06
N LEU A 297 -14.28 -2.75 -5.33
CA LEU A 297 -13.42 -2.11 -4.33
C LEU A 297 -14.07 -0.81 -3.82
N LYS A 298 -13.59 -0.28 -2.70
CA LYS A 298 -14.16 0.95 -2.09
C LYS A 298 -13.93 2.18 -2.96
N THR A 299 -12.77 2.21 -3.61
CA THR A 299 -12.40 3.23 -4.60
C THR A 299 -13.29 3.18 -5.84
N GLY A 300 -13.80 1.99 -6.19
CA GLY A 300 -14.80 1.80 -7.25
C GLY A 300 -14.40 0.75 -8.29
N GLN A 301 -13.11 0.40 -8.38
CA GLN A 301 -12.62 -0.59 -9.36
C GLN A 301 -13.26 -1.96 -9.14
N GLN A 302 -13.49 -2.70 -10.22
CA GLN A 302 -14.11 -4.01 -10.17
C GLN A 302 -13.07 -5.10 -10.39
N VAL A 303 -12.94 -6.03 -9.44
CA VAL A 303 -12.04 -7.18 -9.53
C VAL A 303 -12.84 -8.44 -9.81
N PHE A 304 -12.64 -9.02 -11.00
CA PHE A 304 -13.28 -10.25 -11.45
C PHE A 304 -12.34 -11.44 -11.29
N LEU A 305 -12.77 -12.47 -10.55
CA LEU A 305 -12.03 -13.73 -10.47
C LEU A 305 -12.32 -14.62 -11.70
N ASN A 306 -11.31 -14.93 -12.49
CA ASN A 306 -11.43 -15.82 -13.65
C ASN A 306 -11.35 -17.31 -13.26
N THR A 307 -11.76 -18.19 -14.18
CA THR A 307 -11.79 -19.66 -14.01
C THR A 307 -10.42 -20.36 -14.00
N ARG A 308 -9.31 -19.60 -13.88
CA ARG A 308 -7.93 -20.10 -13.82
C ARG A 308 -7.06 -19.46 -12.74
N GLY A 309 -7.67 -18.78 -11.76
CA GLY A 309 -6.90 -18.12 -10.70
C GLY A 309 -6.26 -16.79 -11.14
N THR A 310 -6.69 -16.22 -12.27
CA THR A 310 -6.29 -14.87 -12.67
C THR A 310 -7.36 -13.85 -12.24
N LEU A 311 -6.94 -12.64 -11.91
CA LEU A 311 -7.83 -11.53 -11.56
C LEU A 311 -7.90 -10.54 -12.73
N THR A 312 -9.09 -10.19 -13.17
CA THR A 312 -9.29 -9.06 -14.09
C THR A 312 -9.76 -7.86 -13.32
N VAL A 313 -8.95 -6.80 -13.29
CA VAL A 313 -9.29 -5.53 -12.65
C VAL A 313 -9.80 -4.59 -13.74
N LEU A 314 -11.03 -4.10 -13.59
CA LEU A 314 -11.62 -3.06 -14.42
C LEU A 314 -11.49 -1.73 -13.68
N ALA A 315 -10.92 -0.74 -14.34
CA ALA A 315 -10.88 0.62 -13.81
C ALA A 315 -12.29 1.22 -13.75
N ASP A 316 -12.48 2.16 -12.84
CA ASP A 316 -13.75 2.76 -12.42
C ASP A 316 -13.94 4.20 -12.86
N GLU A 317 -13.10 4.62 -13.79
CA GLU A 317 -12.98 5.98 -14.24
C GLU A 317 -12.02 6.90 -13.43
N ASP A 318 -11.25 6.36 -12.48
CA ASP A 318 -10.24 7.13 -11.75
C ASP A 318 -8.76 6.73 -12.02
N VAL A 319 -7.81 7.64 -11.75
CA VAL A 319 -6.35 7.53 -12.00
C VAL A 319 -5.63 7.63 -10.67
N GLU A 320 -5.44 6.48 -10.06
CA GLU A 320 -4.78 6.32 -8.79
C GLU A 320 -3.99 5.01 -8.75
N ASP A 321 -3.13 4.89 -7.74
CA ASP A 321 -2.56 3.59 -7.38
C ASP A 321 -3.59 2.89 -6.49
N VAL A 322 -4.01 1.70 -6.92
CA VAL A 322 -5.06 0.93 -6.27
C VAL A 322 -4.45 -0.34 -5.69
N SER A 323 -4.37 -0.42 -4.37
CA SER A 323 -3.88 -1.61 -3.69
C SER A 323 -5.05 -2.42 -3.13
N PHE A 324 -5.03 -3.74 -3.28
CA PHE A 324 -6.00 -4.64 -2.64
C PHE A 324 -5.34 -5.98 -2.29
N THR A 325 -5.96 -6.76 -1.41
CA THR A 325 -5.49 -8.09 -1.03
C THR A 325 -6.26 -9.19 -1.72
N TYR A 326 -5.60 -10.32 -1.95
CA TYR A 326 -6.23 -11.59 -2.31
C TYR A 326 -5.74 -12.68 -1.37
N THR A 327 -6.62 -13.62 -1.03
CA THR A 327 -6.25 -14.78 -0.20
C THR A 327 -6.12 -15.99 -1.10
N ILE A 328 -4.97 -16.68 -1.03
CA ILE A 328 -4.76 -17.98 -1.65
C ILE A 328 -4.93 -19.09 -0.61
N GLN A 329 -5.37 -20.25 -1.08
CA GLN A 329 -5.47 -21.47 -0.29
C GLN A 329 -4.93 -22.65 -1.10
N SER A 330 -4.09 -23.47 -0.46
CA SER A 330 -3.67 -24.77 -0.98
C SER A 330 -4.74 -25.84 -0.79
N GLU A 331 -4.73 -26.90 -1.62
CA GLU A 331 -5.60 -28.08 -1.42
C GLU A 331 -5.48 -28.71 -0.02
N THR A 332 -4.35 -28.50 0.66
CA THR A 332 -4.06 -29.01 2.01
C THR A 332 -4.52 -28.08 3.13
N GLY A 333 -5.05 -26.90 2.80
CA GLY A 333 -5.74 -26.00 3.72
C GLY A 333 -4.92 -24.80 4.21
N GLN A 334 -3.60 -24.75 3.96
CA GLN A 334 -2.76 -23.59 4.26
C GLN A 334 -3.18 -22.40 3.39
N THR A 335 -3.21 -21.22 4.00
CA THR A 335 -3.59 -19.97 3.34
C THR A 335 -2.49 -18.95 3.47
N ASP A 336 -2.42 -18.06 2.48
CA ASP A 336 -1.65 -16.84 2.56
C ASP A 336 -2.40 -15.68 1.91
N VAL A 337 -2.01 -14.46 2.24
CA VAL A 337 -2.57 -13.24 1.65
C VAL A 337 -1.49 -12.58 0.80
N GLY A 338 -1.83 -12.19 -0.42
CA GLY A 338 -0.97 -11.42 -1.30
C GLY A 338 -1.55 -10.03 -1.58
N PHE A 339 -0.71 -9.11 -2.03
CA PHE A 339 -1.12 -7.78 -2.48
C PHE A 339 -1.15 -7.72 -3.99
N VAL A 340 -2.11 -6.99 -4.53
CA VAL A 340 -2.08 -6.50 -5.90
C VAL A 340 -2.08 -4.98 -5.84
N THR A 341 -1.06 -4.35 -6.44
CA THR A 341 -1.03 -2.90 -6.67
C THR A 341 -1.29 -2.64 -8.14
N VAL A 342 -2.36 -1.92 -8.46
CA VAL A 342 -2.68 -1.52 -9.83
C VAL A 342 -2.36 -0.04 -10.01
N SER A 343 -1.34 0.26 -10.82
CA SER A 343 -0.91 1.63 -11.10
C SER A 343 -1.50 2.16 -12.42
N SER A 344 -1.56 3.48 -12.53
CA SER A 344 -1.95 4.18 -13.76
C SER A 344 -0.74 4.83 -14.44
N ILE A 345 -0.72 4.84 -15.77
CA ILE A 345 0.48 5.19 -16.56
C ILE A 345 0.55 6.72 -16.79
N PRO A 346 1.71 7.38 -16.61
CA PRO A 346 1.89 8.82 -16.92
C PRO A 346 1.90 9.12 -18.43
N CYS A 347 1.21 10.18 -18.87
CA CYS A 347 1.01 10.51 -20.29
C CYS A 347 1.04 12.02 -20.60
N PHE A 348 1.49 12.41 -21.78
CA PHE A 348 1.27 13.74 -22.37
C PHE A 348 -0.13 13.83 -22.98
N VAL A 349 -0.72 15.02 -23.11
CA VAL A 349 -1.95 15.21 -23.90
C VAL A 349 -1.60 15.57 -25.35
N ALA A 350 -2.30 14.99 -26.33
CA ALA A 350 -2.17 15.33 -27.74
C ALA A 350 -2.33 16.85 -27.97
N GLY A 351 -1.51 17.41 -28.85
CA GLY A 351 -1.32 18.84 -29.06
C GLY A 351 -0.23 19.45 -28.18
N THR A 352 0.32 18.71 -27.21
CA THR A 352 1.49 19.17 -26.44
C THR A 352 2.71 19.24 -27.34
N MET A 353 3.35 20.42 -27.40
CA MET A 353 4.50 20.66 -28.27
C MET A 353 5.80 20.20 -27.61
N ILE A 354 6.44 19.17 -28.15
CA ILE A 354 7.71 18.63 -27.67
C ILE A 354 8.87 19.26 -28.44
N ARG A 355 9.90 19.73 -27.73
CA ARG A 355 11.07 20.32 -28.39
C ARG A 355 11.90 19.27 -29.13
N THR A 356 12.12 19.52 -30.42
CA THR A 356 13.04 18.75 -31.26
C THR A 356 14.17 19.67 -31.76
N PRO A 357 15.27 19.12 -32.32
CA PRO A 357 16.33 19.92 -32.92
C PRO A 357 15.86 20.89 -34.01
N ASP A 358 14.81 20.52 -34.74
CA ASP A 358 14.28 21.27 -35.89
C ASP A 358 13.13 22.23 -35.50
N GLY A 359 12.81 22.30 -34.22
CA GLY A 359 11.72 23.11 -33.67
C GLY A 359 10.78 22.29 -32.79
N ASP A 360 9.78 22.95 -32.23
CA ASP A 360 8.80 22.25 -31.40
C ASP A 360 7.80 21.51 -32.31
N ALA A 361 7.53 20.23 -32.04
CA ALA A 361 6.62 19.36 -32.79
C ALA A 361 5.52 18.81 -31.87
N ALA A 362 4.31 18.57 -32.39
CA ALA A 362 3.23 18.02 -31.57
C ALA A 362 3.57 16.57 -31.15
N VAL A 363 3.30 16.20 -29.91
CA VAL A 363 3.68 14.89 -29.36
C VAL A 363 3.10 13.73 -30.17
N GLU A 364 1.87 13.86 -30.68
CA GLU A 364 1.19 12.91 -31.54
C GLU A 364 1.65 12.94 -33.00
N SER A 365 2.61 13.78 -33.36
CA SER A 365 3.26 13.75 -34.69
C SER A 365 4.61 13.04 -34.68
N LEU A 366 5.17 12.76 -33.50
CA LEU A 366 6.45 12.09 -33.36
C LEU A 366 6.34 10.60 -33.72
N GLU A 367 7.41 10.07 -34.30
CA GLU A 367 7.58 8.67 -34.65
C GLU A 367 8.87 8.09 -34.03
N PRO A 368 8.94 6.76 -33.79
CA PRO A 368 10.18 6.13 -33.37
C PRO A 368 11.34 6.45 -34.33
N GLY A 369 12.46 6.91 -33.77
CA GLY A 369 13.63 7.39 -34.49
C GLY A 369 13.76 8.92 -34.53
N ASP A 370 12.68 9.66 -34.30
CA ASP A 370 12.73 11.13 -34.23
C ASP A 370 13.59 11.60 -33.07
N LEU A 371 14.33 12.68 -33.27
CA LEU A 371 15.18 13.26 -32.23
C LEU A 371 14.38 14.23 -31.38
N VAL A 372 14.34 14.00 -30.07
CA VAL A 372 13.74 14.89 -29.07
C VAL A 372 14.86 15.53 -28.24
N MET A 373 14.78 16.83 -28.01
CA MET A 373 15.72 17.51 -27.13
C MET A 373 15.45 17.12 -25.68
N THR A 374 16.46 16.53 -25.05
CA THR A 374 16.46 16.22 -23.62
C THR A 374 17.37 17.19 -22.86
N LYS A 375 17.12 17.32 -21.57
CA LYS A 375 17.84 18.25 -20.71
C LYS A 375 19.30 17.86 -20.47
N ASP A 376 19.55 16.57 -20.26
CA ASP A 376 20.87 16.08 -19.80
C ASP A 376 21.74 15.54 -20.94
N ASP A 377 21.15 14.87 -21.92
CA ASP A 377 21.88 14.13 -22.96
C ASP A 377 21.76 14.76 -24.37
N GLY A 378 21.19 15.96 -24.47
CA GLY A 378 20.97 16.62 -25.76
C GLY A 378 19.88 15.94 -26.59
N ALA A 379 20.01 15.94 -27.92
CA ALA A 379 19.00 15.33 -28.79
C ALA A 379 19.08 13.80 -28.74
N GLN A 380 18.03 13.15 -28.25
CA GLN A 380 17.96 11.69 -28.10
C GLN A 380 16.89 11.09 -29.03
N PRO A 381 17.16 9.93 -29.65
CA PRO A 381 16.20 9.26 -30.52
C PRO A 381 15.06 8.67 -29.71
N LEU A 382 13.84 8.97 -30.10
CA LEU A 382 12.64 8.33 -29.57
C LEU A 382 12.68 6.84 -29.95
N ARG A 383 12.53 5.96 -28.96
CA ARG A 383 12.59 4.51 -29.17
C ARG A 383 11.21 3.92 -29.34
N TRP A 384 10.23 4.49 -28.67
CA TRP A 384 8.85 4.05 -28.76
C TRP A 384 7.88 5.19 -28.43
N ILE A 385 6.68 5.11 -29.02
CA ILE A 385 5.57 6.03 -28.78
C ILE A 385 4.26 5.26 -28.64
N GLY A 386 3.53 5.51 -27.55
CA GLY A 386 2.20 4.91 -27.29
C GLY A 386 1.11 5.98 -27.28
N ARG A 387 -0.12 5.62 -27.68
CA ARG A 387 -1.26 6.57 -27.74
C ARG A 387 -2.56 5.92 -27.26
N ARG A 388 -3.42 6.68 -26.58
CA ARG A 388 -4.75 6.22 -26.15
C ARG A 388 -5.72 7.39 -25.91
N GLY A 389 -6.96 7.27 -26.40
CA GLY A 389 -8.05 8.22 -26.09
C GLY A 389 -8.89 7.78 -24.89
N VAL A 390 -9.32 8.73 -24.05
CA VAL A 390 -10.22 8.53 -22.89
C VAL A 390 -11.15 9.74 -22.71
N ALA A 391 -12.26 9.59 -21.98
CA ALA A 391 -13.07 10.73 -21.54
C ALA A 391 -12.32 11.57 -20.49
N ALA A 392 -12.47 12.90 -20.53
CA ALA A 392 -11.82 13.81 -19.59
C ALA A 392 -12.72 14.09 -18.36
N THR A 393 -12.93 13.09 -17.51
CA THR A 393 -13.80 13.16 -16.31
C THR A 393 -13.03 12.75 -15.07
N GLY A 394 -13.33 13.34 -13.90
CA GLY A 394 -12.74 12.91 -12.62
C GLY A 394 -11.22 12.89 -12.66
N ASP A 395 -10.60 11.79 -12.25
CA ASP A 395 -9.15 11.66 -12.31
C ASP A 395 -8.58 11.44 -13.73
N PHE A 396 -9.39 11.34 -14.79
CA PHE A 396 -8.89 11.42 -16.19
C PHE A 396 -8.83 12.82 -16.75
N ALA A 397 -9.45 13.78 -16.08
CA ALA A 397 -9.41 15.15 -16.50
C ALA A 397 -7.95 15.64 -16.48
N PRO A 398 -7.42 16.10 -17.62
CA PRO A 398 -6.03 16.51 -17.67
C PRO A 398 -5.77 17.68 -16.72
N ILE A 399 -4.57 17.71 -16.15
CA ILE A 399 -4.08 18.83 -15.38
C ILE A 399 -3.55 19.87 -16.35
N ARG A 400 -4.23 21.01 -16.41
CA ARG A 400 -3.76 22.19 -17.10
C ARG A 400 -2.80 22.96 -16.21
N ILE A 401 -1.61 23.19 -16.74
CA ILE A 401 -0.63 24.11 -16.15
C ILE A 401 -0.64 25.36 -17.02
N ASP A 402 -1.03 26.49 -16.44
CA ASP A 402 -1.07 27.78 -17.14
C ASP A 402 0.34 28.26 -17.49
N ALA A 403 0.45 29.00 -18.59
CA ALA A 403 1.72 29.50 -19.10
C ALA A 403 2.50 30.26 -18.02
N ASN A 404 3.79 29.98 -17.94
CA ASN A 404 4.73 30.59 -17.03
C ASN A 404 4.59 30.26 -15.53
N THR A 405 3.84 29.21 -15.17
CA THR A 405 3.66 28.80 -13.77
C THR A 405 4.97 28.33 -13.11
N PHE A 406 5.79 27.56 -13.84
CA PHE A 406 7.03 26.97 -13.32
C PHE A 406 8.27 27.40 -14.14
N GLY A 407 8.33 28.67 -14.52
CA GLY A 407 9.38 29.20 -15.41
C GLY A 407 8.84 29.46 -16.81
N ARG A 408 9.68 29.74 -17.80
CA ARG A 408 9.21 30.16 -19.13
C ARG A 408 8.70 28.97 -19.96
N HIS A 409 7.39 28.86 -20.10
CA HIS A 409 6.73 27.83 -20.91
C HIS A 409 5.33 28.29 -21.33
N ASP A 410 4.78 27.68 -22.39
CA ASP A 410 3.40 27.86 -22.81
C ASP A 410 2.45 27.00 -21.96
N ALA A 411 1.15 27.26 -22.04
CA ALA A 411 0.17 26.45 -21.33
C ALA A 411 0.13 25.04 -21.93
N LEU A 412 0.00 24.03 -21.08
CA LEU A 412 -0.03 22.62 -21.47
C LEU A 412 -0.97 21.81 -20.59
N PHE A 413 -1.29 20.61 -21.08
CA PHE A 413 -2.11 19.62 -20.40
C PHE A 413 -1.30 18.34 -20.22
N LEU A 414 -1.35 17.78 -19.02
CA LEU A 414 -0.67 16.55 -18.65
C LEU A 414 -1.65 15.59 -17.99
N SER A 415 -1.38 14.29 -18.03
CA SER A 415 -2.10 13.36 -17.15
C SER A 415 -1.75 13.66 -15.68
N PRO A 416 -2.62 13.34 -14.71
CA PRO A 416 -2.40 13.74 -13.32
C PRO A 416 -1.12 13.17 -12.68
N LEU A 417 -0.68 11.97 -13.08
CA LEU A 417 0.56 11.37 -12.58
C LEU A 417 1.82 11.76 -13.35
N HIS A 418 1.69 12.51 -14.45
CA HIS A 418 2.85 12.98 -15.21
C HIS A 418 3.69 13.94 -14.38
N ARG A 419 4.99 13.67 -14.25
CA ARG A 419 5.84 14.48 -13.38
C ARG A 419 6.47 15.67 -14.10
N VAL A 420 6.44 16.79 -13.40
CA VAL A 420 7.06 18.06 -13.77
C VAL A 420 8.35 18.23 -12.98
N LEU A 421 9.41 18.67 -13.64
CA LEU A 421 10.68 19.01 -12.99
C LEU A 421 10.53 20.32 -12.23
N ILE A 422 10.67 20.27 -10.92
CA ILE A 422 10.66 21.44 -10.04
C ILE A 422 12.09 21.71 -9.55
N ARG A 423 12.49 22.98 -9.66
CA ARG A 423 13.74 23.49 -9.12
C ARG A 423 13.43 24.42 -7.96
N ASP A 424 13.81 24.02 -6.76
CA ASP A 424 13.62 24.84 -5.57
C ASP A 424 14.77 24.64 -4.58
N HIS A 425 15.27 25.73 -4.01
CA HIS A 425 16.25 25.70 -2.92
C HIS A 425 15.77 24.91 -1.69
N LEU A 426 14.46 24.88 -1.43
CA LEU A 426 13.88 24.05 -0.38
C LEU A 426 14.01 22.57 -0.71
N ALA A 427 13.96 22.17 -1.99
CA ALA A 427 14.16 20.78 -2.37
C ALA A 427 15.60 20.33 -2.04
N GLU A 428 16.59 21.20 -2.24
CA GLU A 428 17.98 20.92 -1.86
C GLU A 428 18.12 20.79 -0.34
N LEU A 429 17.47 21.67 0.42
CA LEU A 429 17.52 21.66 1.89
C LEU A 429 16.84 20.41 2.48
N MET A 430 15.74 19.98 1.89
CA MET A 430 14.85 18.96 2.46
C MET A 430 15.15 17.55 1.95
N PHE A 431 15.59 17.43 0.70
CA PHE A 431 15.77 16.14 0.02
C PHE A 431 17.20 15.92 -0.48
N GLY A 432 18.09 16.90 -0.32
CA GLY A 432 19.48 16.84 -0.79
C GLY A 432 19.64 17.04 -2.29
N GLU A 433 18.56 17.38 -3.01
CA GLU A 433 18.49 17.43 -4.47
C GLU A 433 17.95 18.77 -4.94
N ALA A 434 18.68 19.48 -5.81
CA ALA A 434 18.27 20.79 -6.33
C ALA A 434 17.14 20.72 -7.39
N GLU A 435 16.93 19.53 -7.98
CA GLU A 435 15.90 19.28 -8.97
C GLU A 435 15.14 18.01 -8.61
N VAL A 436 13.81 18.08 -8.56
CA VAL A 436 12.93 16.96 -8.18
C VAL A 436 11.77 16.83 -9.16
N LEU A 437 11.20 15.63 -9.27
CA LEU A 437 10.06 15.33 -10.15
C LEU A 437 8.78 15.13 -9.33
N ILE A 438 7.77 15.96 -9.58
CA ILE A 438 6.50 16.01 -8.82
C ILE A 438 5.33 15.75 -9.77
N ALA A 439 4.41 14.86 -9.40
CA ALA A 439 3.23 14.56 -10.20
C ALA A 439 2.34 15.81 -10.38
N ALA A 440 1.78 16.00 -11.57
CA ALA A 440 0.96 17.17 -11.88
C ALA A 440 -0.24 17.35 -10.94
N LYS A 441 -0.83 16.26 -10.45
CA LYS A 441 -1.94 16.29 -9.46
C LYS A 441 -1.51 16.89 -8.12
N ASP A 442 -0.28 16.62 -7.70
CA ASP A 442 0.26 17.12 -6.43
C ASP A 442 0.67 18.61 -6.53
N LEU A 443 0.65 19.18 -7.74
CA LEU A 443 0.90 20.60 -8.01
C LEU A 443 -0.38 21.43 -8.14
N VAL A 444 -1.57 20.80 -8.07
CA VAL A 444 -2.87 21.48 -8.21
C VAL A 444 -3.05 22.51 -7.10
N ASN A 445 -3.38 23.74 -7.50
CA ASN A 445 -3.55 24.87 -6.58
C ASN A 445 -4.82 25.68 -6.86
N ASP A 446 -5.72 25.12 -7.67
CA ASP A 446 -6.98 25.72 -8.14
C ASP A 446 -6.86 27.09 -8.85
N CYS A 447 -5.64 27.53 -9.12
CA CYS A 447 -5.32 28.81 -9.75
C CYS A 447 -4.57 28.57 -11.07
N SER A 448 -3.25 28.43 -11.00
CA SER A 448 -2.37 28.29 -12.16
C SER A 448 -2.17 26.83 -12.58
N VAL A 449 -2.48 25.88 -11.69
CA VAL A 449 -2.51 24.45 -11.97
C VAL A 449 -3.89 23.93 -11.61
N ARG A 450 -4.63 23.45 -12.60
CA ARG A 450 -6.05 23.10 -12.46
C ARG A 450 -6.39 21.83 -13.22
N ARG A 451 -7.27 21.03 -12.65
CA ARG A 451 -7.92 19.91 -13.35
C ARG A 451 -9.00 20.44 -14.30
N ILE A 452 -9.04 19.96 -15.53
CA ILE A 452 -9.98 20.43 -16.57
C ILE A 452 -10.86 19.28 -17.04
N GLU A 453 -12.12 19.28 -16.59
CA GLU A 453 -13.11 18.28 -16.98
C GLU A 453 -13.84 18.64 -18.29
N GLY A 454 -14.33 17.60 -18.96
CA GLY A 454 -15.21 17.67 -20.12
C GLY A 454 -14.53 17.33 -21.45
N GLY A 455 -15.21 16.52 -22.26
CA GLY A 455 -14.75 16.11 -23.60
C GLY A 455 -13.98 14.78 -23.60
N ALA A 456 -13.20 14.56 -24.66
CA ALA A 456 -12.30 13.43 -24.79
C ALA A 456 -10.87 13.95 -24.93
N VAL A 457 -9.91 13.24 -24.33
CA VAL A 457 -8.49 13.57 -24.33
C VAL A 457 -7.70 12.39 -24.90
N GLU A 458 -6.72 12.66 -25.75
CA GLU A 458 -5.78 11.66 -26.24
C GLU A 458 -4.47 11.81 -25.47
N TYR A 459 -4.02 10.71 -24.89
CA TYR A 459 -2.82 10.59 -24.08
C TYR A 459 -1.70 9.90 -24.88
N VAL A 460 -0.46 10.41 -24.78
CA VAL A 460 0.70 9.97 -25.54
C VAL A 460 1.91 9.72 -24.62
N HIS A 461 2.67 8.66 -24.87
CA HIS A 461 3.86 8.26 -24.10
C HIS A 461 5.12 8.33 -24.97
N LEU A 462 6.23 8.80 -24.40
CA LEU A 462 7.53 8.85 -25.09
C LEU A 462 8.57 8.03 -24.34
N LEU A 463 9.20 7.06 -24.99
CA LEU A 463 10.26 6.22 -24.40
C LEU A 463 11.58 6.39 -25.14
N PHE A 464 12.68 6.48 -24.39
CA PHE A 464 14.05 6.66 -24.89
C PHE A 464 14.96 5.51 -24.43
N ASP A 465 16.27 5.58 -24.70
CA ASP A 465 17.24 4.60 -24.19
C ASP A 465 17.46 4.67 -22.67
N ARG A 466 17.12 5.82 -22.09
CA ARG A 466 17.20 6.12 -20.66
C ARG A 466 16.01 6.99 -20.28
N HIS A 467 15.66 7.06 -19.01
CA HIS A 467 14.68 8.03 -18.54
C HIS A 467 15.23 9.44 -18.77
N GLN A 468 14.47 10.27 -19.48
CA GLN A 468 14.89 11.60 -19.89
C GLN A 468 13.96 12.65 -19.29
N VAL A 469 14.50 13.84 -19.06
CA VAL A 469 13.69 15.04 -18.92
C VAL A 469 13.62 15.72 -20.28
N VAL A 470 12.41 15.90 -20.78
CA VAL A 470 12.11 16.54 -22.08
C VAL A 470 11.51 17.93 -21.88
N TYR A 471 11.42 18.70 -22.96
CA TYR A 471 10.76 20.01 -22.95
C TYR A 471 9.40 19.92 -23.63
N SER A 472 8.33 19.89 -22.83
CA SER A 472 6.94 19.90 -23.27
C SER A 472 6.33 21.31 -23.12
N ALA A 473 5.95 21.93 -24.22
CA ALA A 473 5.55 23.33 -24.31
C ALA A 473 6.57 24.29 -23.69
N GLY A 474 7.85 23.90 -23.65
CA GLY A 474 8.93 24.61 -22.97
C GLY A 474 9.07 24.31 -21.46
N LEU A 475 8.12 23.61 -20.85
CA LEU A 475 8.21 23.12 -19.47
C LEU A 475 9.01 21.82 -19.41
N GLU A 476 9.81 21.64 -18.37
CA GLU A 476 10.64 20.45 -18.18
C GLU A 476 9.80 19.34 -17.51
N THR A 477 9.60 18.24 -18.22
CA THR A 477 8.75 17.11 -17.81
C THR A 477 9.44 15.79 -18.06
N GLU A 478 8.99 14.73 -17.42
CA GLU A 478 9.59 13.41 -17.55
C GLU A 478 9.19 12.72 -18.87
N SER A 479 10.06 11.87 -19.40
CA SER A 479 9.67 10.86 -20.39
C SER A 479 8.99 9.69 -19.68
N PHE A 480 8.47 8.73 -20.43
CA PHE A 480 8.04 7.48 -19.83
C PHE A 480 9.24 6.80 -19.14
N LEU A 481 9.09 6.49 -17.85
CA LEU A 481 10.02 5.70 -17.06
C LEU A 481 9.46 4.28 -16.91
N PRO A 482 10.00 3.31 -17.65
CA PRO A 482 9.84 1.91 -17.33
C PRO A 482 10.27 1.63 -15.88
N GLY A 483 9.32 1.33 -14.99
CA GLY A 483 9.61 0.81 -13.65
C GLY A 483 9.62 -0.72 -13.61
N PRO A 484 9.78 -1.33 -12.43
CA PRO A 484 9.48 -2.76 -12.21
C PRO A 484 8.09 -3.18 -12.67
N GLN A 485 7.21 -2.19 -12.82
CA GLN A 485 5.84 -2.36 -13.26
C GLN A 485 5.71 -2.52 -14.79
N THR A 486 6.76 -2.29 -15.60
CA THR A 486 6.64 -2.15 -17.09
C THR A 486 6.17 -3.41 -17.83
N ASN A 487 6.54 -4.64 -17.43
CA ASN A 487 5.91 -5.87 -17.97
C ASN A 487 4.40 -5.88 -17.73
N LYS A 488 4.05 -5.39 -16.55
CA LYS A 488 2.68 -5.43 -16.03
C LYS A 488 1.94 -4.15 -16.42
N SER A 489 2.60 -3.22 -17.15
CA SER A 489 2.12 -1.87 -17.50
C SER A 489 1.39 -1.75 -18.81
N PHE A 490 1.67 -2.61 -19.79
CA PHE A 490 0.99 -2.54 -21.08
C PHE A 490 0.39 -3.88 -21.48
N GLU A 491 -0.53 -3.85 -22.44
CA GLU A 491 -0.97 -5.06 -23.12
C GLU A 491 0.25 -5.86 -23.59
N ALA A 492 0.19 -7.19 -23.49
CA ALA A 492 1.33 -8.08 -23.76
C ALA A 492 1.98 -7.91 -25.14
N GLU A 493 1.32 -7.22 -26.08
CA GLU A 493 1.87 -6.85 -27.38
C GLU A 493 2.81 -5.63 -27.33
N ILE A 494 2.46 -4.59 -26.57
CA ILE A 494 3.29 -3.38 -26.37
C ILE A 494 4.54 -3.73 -25.55
N VAL A 495 4.40 -4.57 -24.53
CA VAL A 495 5.54 -5.05 -23.75
C VAL A 495 6.49 -5.89 -24.62
N ARG A 496 5.95 -6.79 -25.46
CA ARG A 496 6.76 -7.53 -26.43
C ARG A 496 7.47 -6.61 -27.41
N GLU A 497 6.85 -5.51 -27.81
CA GLU A 497 7.48 -4.50 -28.66
C GLU A 497 8.62 -3.77 -27.93
N ILE A 498 8.38 -3.27 -26.71
CA ILE A 498 9.39 -2.60 -25.89
C ILE A 498 10.57 -3.54 -25.58
N CYS A 499 10.33 -4.79 -25.19
CA CYS A 499 11.38 -5.78 -24.93
C CYS A 499 12.08 -6.28 -26.20
N ALA A 500 11.44 -6.19 -27.37
CA ALA A 500 12.12 -6.43 -28.65
C ALA A 500 13.09 -5.29 -29.01
N ILE A 501 12.76 -4.05 -28.62
CA ILE A 501 13.61 -2.87 -28.81
C ILE A 501 14.74 -2.85 -27.78
N PHE A 502 14.46 -3.22 -26.53
CA PHE A 502 15.41 -3.28 -25.42
C PHE A 502 15.47 -4.69 -24.79
N PRO A 503 16.23 -5.61 -25.40
CA PRO A 503 16.33 -6.98 -24.93
C PRO A 503 16.99 -7.12 -23.54
N GLU A 504 17.70 -6.11 -23.09
CA GLU A 504 18.32 -6.02 -21.77
C GLU A 504 17.37 -5.63 -20.64
N ILE A 505 16.17 -5.11 -20.96
CA ILE A 505 15.15 -4.85 -19.94
C ILE A 505 14.63 -6.20 -19.47
N ASP A 506 14.95 -6.55 -18.22
CA ASP A 506 14.21 -7.54 -17.47
C ASP A 506 12.78 -7.04 -17.38
N PRO A 507 11.86 -7.73 -18.05
CA PRO A 507 10.52 -7.20 -18.20
C PRO A 507 9.81 -7.26 -16.84
N GLU A 508 10.11 -8.22 -15.95
CA GLU A 508 9.47 -8.40 -14.64
C GLU A 508 9.94 -7.42 -13.58
N THR A 509 11.22 -7.04 -13.59
CA THR A 509 11.81 -6.18 -12.56
C THR A 509 12.10 -4.77 -13.06
N GLY A 510 11.96 -4.51 -14.37
CA GLY A 510 12.38 -3.27 -15.01
C GLY A 510 13.91 -3.07 -14.98
N ALA A 511 14.65 -4.02 -14.40
CA ALA A 511 16.10 -3.97 -14.31
C ALA A 511 16.70 -4.04 -15.71
N GLY A 512 17.79 -3.31 -15.95
CA GLY A 512 18.38 -3.18 -17.28
C GLY A 512 17.90 -1.94 -18.05
N TYR A 513 16.84 -1.27 -17.60
CA TYR A 513 16.58 0.13 -17.96
C TYR A 513 17.26 1.10 -16.96
N SER A 514 17.44 2.36 -17.35
CA SER A 514 18.09 3.35 -16.48
C SER A 514 17.20 3.77 -15.30
N PRO A 515 17.79 4.15 -14.14
CA PRO A 515 17.03 4.77 -13.06
C PRO A 515 16.39 6.10 -13.48
N ALA A 516 15.48 6.61 -12.64
CA ALA A 516 14.87 7.91 -12.86
C ALA A 516 15.92 9.02 -13.03
N ALA A 517 15.72 9.94 -13.99
CA ALA A 517 16.64 11.04 -14.24
C ALA A 517 16.84 11.96 -13.03
N ARG A 518 15.83 12.08 -12.16
CA ARG A 518 15.85 12.85 -10.91
C ARG A 518 15.03 12.14 -9.84
N ARG A 519 15.20 12.56 -8.57
CA ARG A 519 14.42 12.07 -7.44
C ARG A 519 12.93 12.35 -7.66
N LEU A 520 12.11 11.30 -7.54
CA LEU A 520 10.66 11.39 -7.59
C LEU A 520 10.17 11.73 -6.18
N LEU A 521 9.36 12.78 -6.02
CA LEU A 521 8.72 13.05 -4.73
C LEU A 521 7.36 12.36 -4.63
N ARG A 522 7.04 11.87 -3.42
CA ARG A 522 5.71 11.42 -3.02
C ARG A 522 4.81 12.62 -2.76
N GLY A 523 3.48 12.43 -2.79
CA GLY A 523 2.53 13.54 -2.65
C GLY A 523 2.69 14.32 -1.35
N PHE A 524 3.03 13.66 -0.24
CA PHE A 524 3.31 14.36 1.03
C PHE A 524 4.62 15.14 1.02
N GLU A 525 5.68 14.63 0.36
CA GLU A 525 6.95 15.35 0.18
C GLU A 525 6.74 16.60 -0.69
N ALA A 526 5.92 16.50 -1.74
CA ALA A 526 5.52 17.62 -2.59
C ALA A 526 4.72 18.66 -1.80
N ARG A 527 3.73 18.23 -1.01
CA ARG A 527 2.97 19.13 -0.12
C ARG A 527 3.87 19.84 0.87
N LEU A 528 4.87 19.16 1.42
CA LEU A 528 5.83 19.75 2.34
C LEU A 528 6.70 20.81 1.64
N LEU A 529 7.10 20.57 0.39
CA LEU A 529 7.88 21.51 -0.42
C LEU A 529 7.11 22.82 -0.73
N PHE A 530 5.79 22.74 -0.96
CA PHE A 530 4.94 23.89 -1.26
C PHE A 530 4.16 24.43 -0.03
N GLY A 531 4.18 23.70 1.08
CA GLY A 531 3.36 23.91 2.27
C GLY A 531 3.96 24.88 3.27
N GLU A 532 4.03 26.17 2.92
CA GLU A 532 4.07 27.29 3.89
C GLU A 532 3.80 28.67 3.24
N ARG A 533 2.86 28.76 2.27
CA ARG A 533 2.51 30.05 1.62
C ARG A 533 1.05 30.49 1.69
N SER A 534 0.22 29.85 2.52
CA SER A 534 -1.16 30.30 2.77
C SER A 534 -1.33 30.86 4.18
N ALA A 535 -0.61 31.94 4.50
CA ALA A 535 -0.95 32.86 5.59
C ALA A 535 -0.23 34.21 5.41
N ALA A 536 -0.88 35.15 4.71
CA ALA A 536 -0.65 36.59 4.85
C ALA A 536 -1.94 37.35 4.55
#